data_AF-A0A6H0RZV9-F1
#
_entry.id   AF-A0A6H0RZV9-F1
#
_cell.length_a   1.000
_cell.length_b   1.000
_cell.length_c   1.000
_cell.angle_alpha   90.00
_cell.angle_beta   90.00
_cell.angle_gamma   90.00
#
_symmetry.space_group_name_H-M   'P 1'
#
loop_
_entity.id
_entity.type
_entity.pdbx_description
1 polymer ?
#
loop_
_entity_poly.entity_id
_entity_poly.type
_entity_poly.pdbx_seq_one_letter_code
_entity_poly.pdbx_strand_id
1 'polypeptide(L)'
;MAPTLQIQLAEVRDVALTVTGVAGLIAGHGFRLRIPPGAPASDSTSLYLSRVLQRADLQLAYAADSAADELTRSIEALMAYTSEAATLARRTELVITGLDVDDLAPSYAVSAPRLQREIPDEPLPQPALDVTDHRTLSDAVLLGSGVPMEFEPTDTAQLRAAAVTLRDCARRLRTAMSSGERPAAMLERFGIWVDEEFTDAVVARDEARASWATAYNAAREEVAEPARLYLSWLSAAARADEQERPALQDAGARARAAVRAYRDLPLTAVACGEHPQLGGGAG
;
A
#
# COMPACT_ATOMS: atom_id res chain seq x y z
N MET A 1 -19.54 -37.52 -23.82
CA MET A 1 -20.39 -37.26 -22.65
C MET A 1 -19.86 -36.02 -21.96
N ALA A 2 -20.69 -35.00 -21.75
CA ALA A 2 -20.27 -33.84 -20.95
C ALA A 2 -20.08 -34.29 -19.49
N PRO A 3 -19.05 -33.80 -18.77
CA PRO A 3 -18.85 -34.18 -17.37
C PRO A 3 -20.02 -33.72 -16.51
N THR A 4 -20.49 -34.58 -15.61
CA THR A 4 -21.54 -34.24 -14.63
C THR A 4 -21.05 -33.12 -13.72
N LEU A 5 -21.88 -32.10 -13.53
CA LEU A 5 -21.59 -31.03 -12.57
C LEU A 5 -21.70 -31.57 -11.15
N GLN A 6 -20.59 -31.58 -10.41
CA GLN A 6 -20.52 -31.99 -9.01
C GLN A 6 -20.06 -30.80 -8.18
N ILE A 7 -20.81 -30.46 -7.13
CA ILE A 7 -20.52 -29.32 -6.26
C ILE A 7 -20.79 -29.70 -4.80
N GLN A 8 -19.76 -29.59 -3.96
CA GLN A 8 -19.86 -29.71 -2.51
C GLN A 8 -20.12 -28.33 -1.90
N LEU A 9 -21.40 -27.97 -1.76
CA LEU A 9 -21.81 -26.61 -1.36
C LEU A 9 -21.28 -26.15 -0.01
N ALA A 10 -21.13 -27.05 0.96
CA ALA A 10 -20.60 -26.71 2.28
C ALA A 10 -19.13 -26.26 2.20
N GLU A 11 -18.33 -26.97 1.40
CA GLU A 11 -16.91 -26.70 1.21
C GLU A 11 -16.69 -25.38 0.43
N VAL A 12 -17.51 -25.12 -0.60
CA VAL A 12 -17.45 -23.86 -1.34
C VAL A 12 -17.78 -22.67 -0.44
N ARG A 13 -18.76 -22.80 0.45
CA ARG A 13 -19.13 -21.76 1.42
C ARG A 13 -18.01 -21.49 2.43
N ASP A 14 -17.32 -22.54 2.89
CA ASP A 14 -16.20 -22.38 3.81
C ASP A 14 -15.00 -21.69 3.15
N VAL A 15 -14.70 -22.05 1.89
CA VAL A 15 -13.71 -21.33 1.08
C VAL A 15 -14.10 -19.87 0.91
N ALA A 16 -15.36 -19.59 0.54
CA ALA A 16 -15.86 -18.23 0.38
C ALA A 16 -15.63 -17.39 1.65
N LEU A 17 -16.00 -17.91 2.81
CA LEU A 17 -15.79 -17.24 4.10
C LEU A 17 -14.31 -16.96 4.37
N THR A 18 -13.45 -17.94 4.11
CA THR A 18 -12.00 -17.83 4.32
C THR A 18 -11.39 -16.74 3.43
N VAL A 19 -11.76 -16.71 2.14
CA VAL A 19 -11.26 -15.71 1.18
C VAL A 19 -11.77 -14.30 1.53
N THR A 20 -13.01 -14.16 2.01
CA THR A 20 -13.50 -12.86 2.53
C THR A 20 -12.67 -12.38 3.72
N GLY A 21 -12.22 -13.28 4.59
CA GLY A 21 -11.28 -12.94 5.67
C GLY A 21 -9.95 -12.38 5.14
N VAL A 22 -9.39 -13.00 4.09
CA VAL A 22 -8.18 -12.51 3.42
C VAL A 22 -8.40 -11.13 2.78
N ALA A 23 -9.53 -10.93 2.09
CA ALA A 23 -9.87 -9.63 1.51
C ALA A 23 -9.97 -8.54 2.59
N GLY A 24 -10.59 -8.85 3.74
CA GLY A 24 -10.66 -7.94 4.89
C GLY A 24 -9.28 -7.58 5.46
N LEU A 25 -8.36 -8.55 5.49
CA LEU A 25 -6.98 -8.32 5.92
C LEU A 25 -6.25 -7.35 4.98
N ILE A 26 -6.32 -7.59 3.66
CA ILE A 26 -5.70 -6.73 2.64
C ILE A 26 -6.29 -5.31 2.72
N ALA A 27 -7.60 -5.17 2.84
CA ALA A 27 -8.26 -3.88 3.02
C ALA A 27 -7.81 -3.16 4.31
N GLY A 28 -7.57 -3.92 5.39
CA GLY A 28 -7.02 -3.39 6.64
C GLY A 28 -5.62 -2.80 6.48
N HIS A 29 -4.75 -3.45 5.69
CA HIS A 29 -3.45 -2.89 5.31
C HIS A 29 -3.62 -1.63 4.44
N GLY A 30 -4.50 -1.68 3.43
CA GLY A 30 -4.83 -0.53 2.59
C GLY A 30 -5.27 0.69 3.40
N PHE A 31 -6.13 0.51 4.40
CA PHE A 31 -6.55 1.59 5.29
C PHE A 31 -5.39 2.25 6.04
N ARG A 32 -4.47 1.46 6.62
CA ARG A 32 -3.33 1.99 7.38
C ARG A 32 -2.36 2.77 6.50
N LEU A 33 -2.17 2.34 5.25
CA LEU A 33 -1.31 3.02 4.28
C LEU A 33 -1.82 4.43 3.90
N ARG A 34 -3.13 4.69 4.01
CA ARG A 34 -3.67 6.03 3.73
C ARG A 34 -3.35 7.06 4.82
N ILE A 35 -2.90 6.63 6.00
CA ILE A 35 -2.56 7.53 7.09
C ILE A 35 -1.19 8.15 6.77
N PRO A 36 -1.09 9.48 6.62
CA PRO A 36 0.16 10.12 6.26
C PRO A 36 1.21 9.89 7.36
N PRO A 37 2.49 9.67 7.00
CA PRO A 37 3.55 9.55 7.99
C PRO A 37 3.78 10.86 8.79
N GLY A 38 3.37 12.01 8.24
CA GLY A 38 3.69 13.32 8.80
C GLY A 38 5.13 13.72 8.49
N ALA A 39 5.46 15.01 8.61
CA ALA A 39 6.83 15.49 8.50
C ALA A 39 7.39 15.67 9.93
N PRO A 40 8.61 15.17 10.22
CA PRO A 40 9.22 15.27 11.55
C PRO A 40 9.69 16.69 11.91
N ALA A 41 9.85 17.54 10.89
CA ALA A 41 10.27 18.93 10.98
C ALA A 41 9.51 19.78 9.95
N SER A 42 9.51 21.09 10.16
CA SER A 42 8.83 22.05 9.29
C SER A 42 9.73 22.64 8.19
N ASP A 43 10.92 22.09 7.99
CA ASP A 43 11.79 22.49 6.90
C ASP A 43 11.24 22.01 5.55
N SER A 44 11.66 22.69 4.49
CA SER A 44 11.20 22.44 3.13
C SER A 44 11.48 21.01 2.66
N THR A 45 12.58 20.40 3.11
CA THR A 45 13.02 19.08 2.67
C THR A 45 12.26 17.95 3.36
N SER A 46 12.07 17.99 4.70
CA SER A 46 11.24 17.00 5.38
C SER A 46 9.79 17.02 4.91
N LEU A 47 9.22 18.20 4.64
CA LEU A 47 7.87 18.32 4.07
C LEU A 47 7.77 17.70 2.67
N TYR A 48 8.78 17.91 1.82
CA TYR A 48 8.84 17.32 0.50
C TYR A 48 8.94 15.79 0.56
N LEU A 49 9.90 15.24 1.31
CA LEU A 49 10.12 13.79 1.43
C LEU A 49 8.90 13.07 2.02
N SER A 50 8.24 13.69 3.01
CA SER A 50 6.97 13.18 3.58
C SER A 50 5.89 13.03 2.52
N ARG A 51 5.72 14.02 1.62
CA ARG A 51 4.75 13.96 0.52
C ARG A 51 5.10 12.92 -0.54
N VAL A 52 6.38 12.77 -0.86
CA VAL A 52 6.86 11.73 -1.79
C VAL A 52 6.50 10.34 -1.26
N LEU A 53 6.81 10.07 0.00
CA LEU A 53 6.47 8.78 0.65
C LEU A 53 4.96 8.59 0.78
N GLN A 54 4.21 9.64 1.15
CA GLN A 54 2.75 9.58 1.21
C GLN A 54 2.14 9.20 -0.15
N ARG A 55 2.70 9.69 -1.26
CA ARG A 55 2.22 9.33 -2.60
C ARG A 55 2.41 7.84 -2.87
N ALA A 56 3.59 7.31 -2.55
CA ALA A 56 3.87 5.88 -2.69
C ALA A 56 2.97 5.02 -1.79
N ASP A 57 2.73 5.46 -0.54
CA ASP A 57 1.82 4.78 0.38
C ASP A 57 0.39 4.76 -0.16
N LEU A 58 -0.10 5.86 -0.74
CA LEU A 58 -1.42 5.93 -1.34
C LEU A 58 -1.54 5.03 -2.58
N GLN A 59 -0.49 4.91 -3.40
CA GLN A 59 -0.48 4.02 -4.57
C GLN A 59 -0.67 2.57 -4.11
N LEU A 60 0.09 2.15 -3.11
CA LEU A 60 -0.01 0.83 -2.51
C LEU A 60 -1.36 0.61 -1.81
N ALA A 61 -1.90 1.64 -1.15
CA ALA A 61 -3.22 1.59 -0.51
C ALA A 61 -4.33 1.31 -1.53
N TYR A 62 -4.33 2.02 -2.66
CA TYR A 62 -5.34 1.86 -3.70
C TYR A 62 -5.23 0.52 -4.42
N ALA A 63 -4.00 0.00 -4.60
CA ALA A 63 -3.80 -1.36 -5.08
C ALA A 63 -4.41 -2.39 -4.12
N ALA A 64 -4.19 -2.24 -2.80
CA ALA A 64 -4.77 -3.10 -1.78
C ALA A 64 -6.31 -3.05 -1.78
N ASP A 65 -6.89 -1.86 -1.85
CA ASP A 65 -8.35 -1.67 -1.88
C ASP A 65 -8.98 -2.33 -3.11
N SER A 66 -8.35 -2.14 -4.27
CA SER A 66 -8.80 -2.71 -5.54
C SER A 66 -8.71 -4.24 -5.51
N ALA A 67 -7.60 -4.79 -5.01
CA ALA A 67 -7.42 -6.22 -4.85
C ALA A 67 -8.45 -6.85 -3.88
N ALA A 68 -8.73 -6.17 -2.76
CA ALA A 68 -9.72 -6.63 -1.78
C ALA A 68 -11.16 -6.60 -2.34
N ASP A 69 -11.53 -5.56 -3.08
CA ASP A 69 -12.81 -5.46 -3.79
C ASP A 69 -12.93 -6.59 -4.82
N GLU A 70 -11.87 -6.81 -5.60
CA GLU A 70 -11.85 -7.85 -6.64
C GLU A 70 -11.93 -9.27 -6.07
N LEU A 71 -11.25 -9.57 -4.97
CA LEU A 71 -11.40 -10.83 -4.24
C LEU A 71 -12.83 -11.02 -3.72
N THR A 72 -13.44 -9.96 -3.19
CA THR A 72 -14.82 -10.00 -2.70
C THR A 72 -15.80 -10.29 -3.84
N ARG A 73 -15.67 -9.58 -4.96
CA ARG A 73 -16.45 -9.81 -6.19
C ARG A 73 -16.26 -11.21 -6.74
N SER A 74 -15.04 -11.75 -6.65
CA SER A 74 -14.73 -13.11 -7.10
C SER A 74 -15.49 -14.17 -6.31
N ILE A 75 -15.60 -13.96 -5.00
CA ILE A 75 -16.38 -14.82 -4.12
C ILE A 75 -17.89 -14.65 -4.32
N GLU A 76 -18.38 -13.42 -4.53
CA GLU A 76 -19.78 -13.18 -4.89
C GLU A 76 -20.16 -13.94 -6.18
N ALA A 77 -19.31 -13.87 -7.21
CA ALA A 77 -19.52 -14.59 -8.46
C ALA A 77 -19.51 -16.11 -8.28
N LEU A 78 -18.59 -16.64 -7.47
CA LEU A 78 -18.53 -18.08 -7.14
C LEU A 78 -19.78 -18.54 -6.39
N MET A 79 -20.24 -17.76 -5.42
CA MET A 79 -21.44 -18.06 -4.63
C MET A 79 -22.72 -17.98 -5.47
N ALA A 80 -22.83 -16.98 -6.35
CA ALA A 80 -23.93 -16.87 -7.32
C ALA A 80 -23.97 -18.11 -8.23
N TYR A 81 -22.83 -18.45 -8.85
CA TYR A 81 -22.71 -19.62 -9.72
C TYR A 81 -23.12 -20.91 -9.02
N THR A 82 -22.62 -21.16 -7.81
CA THR A 82 -22.94 -22.39 -7.07
C THR A 82 -24.38 -22.47 -6.60
N SER A 83 -24.98 -21.34 -6.23
CA SER A 83 -26.41 -21.27 -5.90
C SER A 83 -27.30 -21.54 -7.11
N GLU A 84 -26.97 -20.97 -8.26
CA GLU A 84 -27.69 -21.19 -9.52
C GLU A 84 -27.58 -22.65 -9.97
N ALA A 85 -26.38 -23.23 -9.89
CA ALA A 85 -26.16 -24.65 -10.18
C ALA A 85 -26.98 -25.57 -9.26
N ALA A 86 -27.03 -25.29 -7.96
CA ALA A 86 -27.83 -26.07 -7.00
C ALA A 86 -29.34 -25.91 -7.25
N THR A 87 -29.78 -24.75 -7.73
CA THR A 87 -31.18 -24.50 -8.10
C THR A 87 -31.54 -25.25 -9.37
N LEU A 88 -30.66 -25.22 -10.38
CA LEU A 88 -30.82 -25.99 -11.61
C LEU A 88 -30.89 -27.50 -11.34
N ALA A 89 -30.03 -28.04 -10.46
CA ALA A 89 -30.04 -29.45 -10.09
C ALA A 89 -31.38 -29.87 -9.47
N ARG A 90 -31.86 -29.13 -8.46
CA ARG A 90 -33.16 -29.38 -7.81
C ARG A 90 -34.33 -29.32 -8.79
N ARG A 91 -34.32 -28.35 -9.71
CA ARG A 91 -35.35 -28.23 -10.74
C ARG A 91 -35.31 -29.39 -11.73
N THR A 92 -34.12 -29.82 -12.12
CA THR A 92 -33.95 -31.00 -12.99
C THR A 92 -34.53 -32.25 -12.33
N GLU A 93 -34.33 -32.43 -11.02
CA GLU A 93 -34.97 -33.51 -10.25
C GLU A 93 -36.51 -33.39 -10.25
N LEU A 94 -37.06 -32.18 -10.07
CA LEU A 94 -38.51 -31.95 -10.12
C LEU A 94 -39.11 -32.25 -11.50
N VAL A 95 -38.45 -31.83 -12.58
CA VAL A 95 -38.88 -32.13 -13.96
C VAL A 95 -38.81 -33.62 -14.24
N ILE A 96 -37.75 -34.32 -13.82
CA ILE A 96 -37.62 -35.78 -13.97
C ILE A 96 -38.76 -36.51 -13.23
N THR A 97 -39.25 -35.96 -12.11
CA THR A 97 -40.38 -36.52 -11.36
C THR A 97 -41.75 -36.10 -11.91
N GLY A 98 -41.79 -35.34 -13.01
CA GLY A 98 -43.01 -34.96 -13.73
C GLY A 98 -43.76 -33.76 -13.15
N LEU A 99 -43.10 -32.95 -12.31
CA LEU A 99 -43.66 -31.73 -11.74
C LEU A 99 -43.40 -30.52 -12.66
N ASP A 100 -44.38 -29.62 -12.74
CA ASP A 100 -44.25 -28.36 -13.48
C ASP A 100 -43.34 -27.39 -12.72
N VAL A 101 -42.48 -26.67 -13.44
CA VAL A 101 -41.44 -25.81 -12.85
C VAL A 101 -41.39 -24.47 -13.60
N ASP A 102 -41.59 -23.37 -12.87
CA ASP A 102 -41.53 -22.00 -13.41
C ASP A 102 -40.14 -21.64 -14.00
N ASP A 103 -40.10 -20.57 -14.81
CA ASP A 103 -38.86 -20.04 -15.42
C ASP A 103 -37.78 -19.67 -14.39
N LEU A 104 -36.52 -19.74 -14.82
CA LEU A 104 -35.35 -19.52 -13.96
C LEU A 104 -34.98 -18.02 -13.91
N ALA A 105 -35.25 -17.39 -12.78
CA ALA A 105 -34.73 -16.05 -12.49
C ALA A 105 -33.41 -16.15 -11.73
N PRO A 106 -32.35 -15.41 -12.11
CA PRO A 106 -31.11 -15.36 -11.35
C PRO A 106 -31.39 -14.81 -9.94
N SER A 107 -30.78 -15.44 -8.94
CA SER A 107 -31.09 -15.18 -7.52
C SER A 107 -30.17 -14.13 -6.87
N TYR A 108 -29.03 -13.82 -7.49
CA TYR A 108 -28.02 -12.92 -6.93
C TYR A 108 -27.49 -11.98 -8.01
N ALA A 109 -27.42 -10.68 -7.68
CA ALA A 109 -26.63 -9.73 -8.47
C ALA A 109 -25.20 -9.72 -7.93
N VAL A 110 -24.22 -9.93 -8.81
CA VAL A 110 -22.79 -9.75 -8.49
C VAL A 110 -22.45 -8.26 -8.55
N SER A 111 -21.67 -7.76 -7.59
CA SER A 111 -21.30 -6.35 -7.55
C SER A 111 -20.49 -5.93 -8.78
N ALA A 112 -20.82 -4.75 -9.32
CA ALA A 112 -20.07 -4.12 -10.40
C ALA A 112 -18.64 -3.76 -9.96
N PRO A 113 -17.65 -3.75 -10.88
CA PRO A 113 -16.29 -3.30 -10.56
C PRO A 113 -16.33 -1.86 -10.06
N ARG A 114 -15.61 -1.57 -8.98
CA ARG A 114 -15.37 -0.19 -8.56
C ARG A 114 -14.31 0.44 -9.46
N LEU A 115 -14.51 1.72 -9.76
CA LEU A 115 -13.49 2.52 -10.44
C LEU A 115 -12.27 2.65 -9.53
N GLN A 116 -11.10 2.33 -10.08
CA GLN A 116 -9.83 2.49 -9.38
C GLN A 116 -9.62 3.98 -9.09
N ARG A 117 -9.15 4.28 -7.87
CA ARG A 117 -8.77 5.64 -7.51
C ARG A 117 -7.40 5.93 -8.10
N GLU A 118 -7.29 7.07 -8.76
CA GLU A 118 -6.03 7.55 -9.32
C GLU A 118 -5.37 8.55 -8.37
N ILE A 119 -4.04 8.58 -8.44
CA ILE A 119 -3.23 9.58 -7.77
C ILE A 119 -2.74 10.53 -8.85
N PRO A 120 -2.93 11.85 -8.70
CA PRO A 120 -2.52 12.82 -9.72
C PRO A 120 -1.07 12.58 -10.12
N ASP A 121 -0.79 12.49 -11.43
CA ASP A 121 0.55 12.12 -11.89
C ASP A 121 1.58 13.27 -11.77
N GLU A 122 1.15 14.46 -11.34
CA GLU A 122 1.99 15.65 -11.30
C GLU A 122 3.22 15.46 -10.38
N PRO A 123 4.46 15.69 -10.89
CA PRO A 123 5.65 15.56 -10.08
C PRO A 123 5.66 16.59 -8.96
N LEU A 124 5.98 16.15 -7.74
CA LEU A 124 6.14 17.07 -6.61
C LEU A 124 7.37 17.96 -6.85
N PRO A 125 7.26 19.29 -6.77
CA PRO A 125 8.40 20.17 -6.96
C PRO A 125 9.42 19.96 -5.84
N GLN A 126 10.64 19.56 -6.20
CA GLN A 126 11.74 19.42 -5.25
C GLN A 126 12.13 20.81 -4.71
N PRO A 127 12.38 20.96 -3.39
CA PRO A 127 12.82 22.23 -2.84
C PRO A 127 14.15 22.66 -3.44
N ALA A 128 14.23 23.92 -3.83
CA ALA A 128 15.47 24.52 -4.32
C ALA A 128 16.50 24.59 -3.17
N LEU A 129 17.76 24.26 -3.45
CA LEU A 129 18.82 24.57 -2.49
C LEU A 129 19.03 26.08 -2.50
N ASP A 130 18.78 26.71 -1.36
CA ASP A 130 19.11 28.12 -1.21
C ASP A 130 20.62 28.34 -1.28
N VAL A 131 21.00 29.36 -2.05
CA VAL A 131 22.41 29.75 -2.27
C VAL A 131 22.91 30.70 -1.17
N THR A 132 22.00 31.34 -0.44
CA THR A 132 22.35 32.29 0.62
C THR A 132 22.49 31.59 1.97
N ASP A 133 23.56 31.90 2.71
CA ASP A 133 23.84 31.31 4.02
C ASP A 133 22.69 31.50 5.02
N HIS A 134 22.04 32.68 5.05
CA HIS A 134 20.92 32.98 5.95
C HIS A 134 19.72 32.04 5.76
N ARG A 135 19.35 31.75 4.51
CA ARG A 135 18.21 30.86 4.25
C ARG A 135 18.57 29.41 4.55
N THR A 136 19.75 28.95 4.14
CA THR A 136 20.23 27.61 4.48
C THR A 136 20.29 27.41 6.00
N LEU A 137 20.80 28.39 6.75
CA LEU A 137 20.87 28.32 8.21
C LEU A 137 19.49 28.44 8.87
N SER A 138 18.55 29.18 8.27
CA SER A 138 17.15 29.20 8.71
C SER A 138 16.48 27.84 8.55
N ASP A 139 16.64 27.19 7.39
CA ASP A 139 16.14 25.84 7.15
C ASP A 139 16.82 24.81 8.09
N ALA A 140 18.12 24.97 8.35
CA ALA A 140 18.85 24.17 9.34
C ALA A 140 18.26 24.31 10.76
N VAL A 141 17.80 25.50 11.16
CA VAL A 141 17.09 25.70 12.44
C VAL A 141 15.77 24.93 12.45
N LEU A 142 14.99 24.99 11.37
CA LEU A 142 13.72 24.27 11.27
C LEU A 142 13.95 22.76 11.32
N LEU A 143 14.93 22.25 10.57
CA LEU A 143 15.32 20.84 10.55
C LEU A 143 15.80 20.38 11.94
N GLY A 144 16.69 21.16 12.57
CA GLY A 144 17.23 20.89 13.90
C GLY A 144 16.20 20.93 15.02
N SER A 145 15.12 21.71 14.86
CA SER A 145 14.02 21.83 15.82
C SER A 145 13.03 20.67 15.80
N GLY A 146 13.11 19.79 14.79
CA GLY A 146 12.22 18.64 14.69
C GLY A 146 12.51 17.56 15.72
N VAL A 147 11.57 16.62 15.81
CA VAL A 147 11.57 15.51 16.77
C VAL A 147 12.30 14.31 16.15
N PRO A 148 13.13 13.55 16.90
CA PRO A 148 13.72 12.32 16.38
C PRO A 148 12.66 11.41 15.75
N MET A 149 12.97 10.87 14.58
CA MET A 149 12.06 9.96 13.89
C MET A 149 12.35 8.53 14.32
N GLU A 150 11.35 7.87 14.89
CA GLU A 150 11.35 6.43 15.13
C GLU A 150 10.59 5.74 14.00
N PHE A 151 11.08 4.57 13.60
CA PHE A 151 10.45 3.74 12.57
C PHE A 151 10.24 2.33 13.10
N GLU A 152 9.01 1.85 13.00
CA GLU A 152 8.63 0.47 13.27
C GLU A 152 8.19 -0.20 11.96
N PRO A 153 8.81 -1.32 11.56
CA PRO A 153 8.45 -2.03 10.35
C PRO A 153 7.09 -2.72 10.49
N THR A 154 6.40 -2.88 9.37
CA THR A 154 5.13 -3.59 9.29
C THR A 154 5.38 -5.10 9.39
N ASP A 155 4.65 -5.79 10.26
CA ASP A 155 4.67 -7.25 10.27
C ASP A 155 4.00 -7.81 9.00
N THR A 156 4.82 -8.42 8.14
CA THR A 156 4.40 -9.02 6.87
C THR A 156 4.03 -10.49 6.99
N ALA A 157 4.17 -11.11 8.17
CA ALA A 157 3.84 -12.53 8.37
C ALA A 157 2.37 -12.83 8.07
N GLN A 158 1.48 -11.90 8.41
CA GLN A 158 0.04 -12.03 8.16
C GLN A 158 -0.30 -12.01 6.65
N LEU A 159 0.43 -11.23 5.84
CA LEU A 159 0.26 -11.21 4.38
C LEU A 159 0.73 -12.51 3.74
N ARG A 160 1.90 -13.02 4.15
CA ARG A 160 2.40 -14.32 3.68
C ARG A 160 1.48 -15.47 4.08
N ALA A 161 0.95 -15.43 5.30
CA ALA A 161 -0.06 -16.40 5.73
C ALA A 161 -1.33 -16.33 4.87
N ALA A 162 -1.81 -15.13 4.55
CA ALA A 162 -2.96 -14.93 3.67
C ALA A 162 -2.72 -15.48 2.26
N ALA A 163 -1.52 -15.31 1.70
CA ALA A 163 -1.14 -15.91 0.42
C ALA A 163 -1.21 -17.44 0.44
N VAL A 164 -0.68 -18.07 1.49
CA VAL A 164 -0.78 -19.53 1.70
C VAL A 164 -2.24 -19.96 1.83
N THR A 165 -3.06 -19.22 2.57
CA THR A 165 -4.49 -19.48 2.72
C THR A 165 -5.22 -19.45 1.37
N LEU A 166 -4.90 -18.50 0.49
CA LEU A 166 -5.50 -18.43 -0.85
C LEU A 166 -5.13 -19.65 -1.71
N ARG A 167 -3.87 -20.08 -1.67
CA ARG A 167 -3.40 -21.30 -2.37
C ARG A 167 -4.07 -22.56 -1.83
N ASP A 168 -4.29 -22.65 -0.52
CA ASP A 168 -5.04 -23.76 0.08
C ASP A 168 -6.51 -23.75 -0.34
N CYS A 169 -7.16 -22.58 -0.32
CA CYS A 169 -8.52 -22.40 -0.82
C CYS A 169 -8.66 -22.84 -2.28
N ALA A 170 -7.68 -22.51 -3.14
CA ALA A 170 -7.66 -22.96 -4.53
C ALA A 170 -7.66 -24.49 -4.65
N ARG A 171 -6.79 -25.16 -3.90
CA ARG A 171 -6.73 -26.64 -3.84
C ARG A 171 -8.08 -27.23 -3.41
N ARG A 172 -8.69 -26.66 -2.37
CA ARG A 172 -10.01 -27.08 -1.85
C ARG A 172 -11.12 -26.92 -2.89
N LEU A 173 -11.13 -25.80 -3.65
CA LEU A 173 -12.12 -25.58 -4.72
C LEU A 173 -12.04 -26.61 -5.85
N ARG A 174 -10.82 -27.00 -6.27
CA ARG A 174 -10.64 -28.06 -7.28
C ARG A 174 -11.25 -29.39 -6.84
N THR A 175 -11.15 -29.70 -5.55
CA THR A 175 -11.74 -30.94 -5.01
C THR A 175 -13.24 -30.83 -4.77
N ALA A 176 -13.73 -29.63 -4.42
CA ALA A 176 -15.13 -29.39 -4.10
C ALA A 176 -16.03 -29.34 -5.33
N MET A 177 -15.48 -29.04 -6.51
CA MET A 177 -16.26 -28.72 -7.70
C MET A 177 -15.63 -29.29 -8.98
N SER A 178 -16.41 -29.96 -9.83
CA SER A 178 -15.91 -30.42 -11.14
C SER A 178 -15.58 -29.27 -12.10
N SER A 179 -16.13 -28.08 -11.87
CA SER A 179 -15.81 -26.82 -12.57
C SER A 179 -14.91 -25.88 -11.76
N GLY A 180 -14.27 -26.37 -10.70
CA GLY A 180 -13.50 -25.55 -9.74
C GLY A 180 -12.17 -24.99 -10.25
N GLU A 181 -11.66 -25.47 -11.40
CA GLU A 181 -10.33 -25.07 -11.88
C GLU A 181 -10.19 -23.57 -12.12
N ARG A 182 -11.15 -22.96 -12.81
CA ARG A 182 -11.09 -21.54 -13.15
C ARG A 182 -11.07 -20.62 -11.91
N PRO A 183 -11.98 -20.77 -10.92
CA PRO A 183 -11.88 -19.99 -9.69
C PRO A 183 -10.66 -20.35 -8.84
N ALA A 184 -10.20 -21.61 -8.85
CA ALA A 184 -8.97 -22.00 -8.15
C ALA A 184 -7.71 -21.31 -8.73
N ALA A 185 -7.54 -21.32 -10.05
CA ALA A 185 -6.42 -20.67 -10.72
C ALA A 185 -6.39 -19.15 -10.44
N MET A 186 -7.55 -18.52 -10.31
CA MET A 186 -7.64 -17.13 -9.87
C MET A 186 -7.12 -16.94 -8.44
N LEU A 187 -7.55 -17.76 -7.48
CA LEU A 187 -7.07 -17.66 -6.10
C LEU A 187 -5.57 -17.94 -5.99
N GLU A 188 -5.02 -18.83 -6.82
CA GLU A 188 -3.57 -19.04 -6.90
C GLU A 188 -2.83 -17.81 -7.40
N ARG A 189 -3.29 -17.18 -8.48
CA ARG A 189 -2.70 -15.93 -8.97
C ARG A 189 -2.76 -14.82 -7.92
N PHE A 190 -3.87 -14.72 -7.18
CA PHE A 190 -3.96 -13.78 -6.06
C PHE A 190 -2.99 -14.14 -4.94
N GLY A 191 -2.85 -15.42 -4.60
CA GLY A 191 -1.88 -15.89 -3.61
C GLY A 191 -0.44 -15.53 -4.01
N ILE A 192 -0.08 -15.70 -5.28
CA ILE A 192 1.22 -15.27 -5.84
C ILE A 192 1.38 -13.75 -5.72
N TRP A 193 0.40 -12.97 -6.20
CA TRP A 193 0.46 -11.51 -6.12
C TRP A 193 0.58 -11.00 -4.68
N VAL A 194 -0.16 -11.56 -3.72
CA VAL A 194 -0.04 -11.15 -2.31
C VAL A 194 1.36 -11.42 -1.76
N ASP A 195 1.95 -12.57 -2.10
CA ASP A 195 3.24 -13.03 -1.57
C ASP A 195 4.44 -12.30 -2.22
N GLU A 196 4.42 -12.13 -3.53
CA GLU A 196 5.56 -11.68 -4.33
C GLU A 196 5.48 -10.20 -4.72
N GLU A 197 4.28 -9.63 -4.88
CA GLU A 197 4.14 -8.25 -5.36
C GLU A 197 3.74 -7.32 -4.21
N PHE A 198 2.63 -7.63 -3.53
CA PHE A 198 2.11 -6.75 -2.49
C PHE A 198 2.99 -6.77 -1.23
N THR A 199 3.42 -7.95 -0.79
CA THR A 199 4.30 -8.07 0.39
C THR A 199 5.65 -7.43 0.14
N ASP A 200 6.26 -7.64 -1.03
CA ASP A 200 7.56 -7.05 -1.37
C ASP A 200 7.45 -5.52 -1.51
N ALA A 201 6.35 -5.01 -2.06
CA ALA A 201 6.08 -3.56 -2.07
C ALA A 201 5.97 -2.97 -0.65
N VAL A 202 5.34 -3.69 0.30
CA VAL A 202 5.29 -3.28 1.71
C VAL A 202 6.69 -3.27 2.33
N VAL A 203 7.52 -4.28 2.03
CA VAL A 203 8.92 -4.35 2.51
C VAL A 203 9.75 -3.21 1.95
N ALA A 204 9.69 -2.97 0.63
CA ALA A 204 10.42 -1.88 -0.03
C ALA A 204 10.01 -0.50 0.51
N ARG A 205 8.72 -0.31 0.82
CA ARG A 205 8.21 0.88 1.49
C ARG A 205 8.82 1.04 2.89
N ASP A 206 8.88 -0.04 3.66
CA ASP A 206 9.43 -0.03 5.02
C ASP A 206 10.94 0.27 5.00
N GLU A 207 11.68 -0.27 4.03
CA GLU A 207 13.09 0.07 3.80
C GLU A 207 13.27 1.56 3.45
N ALA A 208 12.41 2.11 2.58
CA ALA A 208 12.44 3.53 2.23
C ALA A 208 12.18 4.43 3.46
N ARG A 209 11.25 4.04 4.34
CA ARG A 209 10.99 4.77 5.59
C ARG A 209 12.10 4.64 6.62
N ALA A 210 12.70 3.45 6.77
CA ALA A 210 13.87 3.25 7.63
C ALA A 210 15.07 4.09 7.16
N SER A 211 15.32 4.12 5.85
CA SER A 211 16.33 4.96 5.22
C SER A 211 16.08 6.45 5.49
N TRP A 212 14.83 6.89 5.31
CA TRP A 212 14.44 8.28 5.60
C TRP A 212 14.62 8.65 7.07
N ALA A 213 14.19 7.80 8.01
CA ALA A 213 14.37 8.04 9.44
C ALA A 213 15.85 8.17 9.82
N THR A 214 16.70 7.28 9.29
CA THR A 214 18.15 7.30 9.51
C THR A 214 18.77 8.58 8.95
N ALA A 215 18.48 8.92 7.69
CA ALA A 215 19.00 10.11 7.03
C ALA A 215 18.51 11.40 7.70
N TYR A 216 17.25 11.44 8.14
CA TYR A 216 16.69 12.57 8.87
C TYR A 216 17.40 12.79 10.20
N ASN A 217 17.56 11.73 11.01
CA ASN A 217 18.22 11.84 12.31
C ASN A 217 19.69 12.27 12.15
N ALA A 218 20.40 11.73 11.16
CA ALA A 218 21.77 12.15 10.84
C ALA A 218 21.85 13.62 10.40
N ALA A 219 20.99 14.04 9.46
CA ALA A 219 20.97 15.42 8.99
C ALA A 219 20.64 16.40 10.12
N ARG A 220 19.69 16.04 11.00
CA ARG A 220 19.33 16.80 12.20
C ARG A 220 20.51 16.98 13.14
N GLU A 221 21.31 15.93 13.36
CA GLU A 221 22.52 16.01 14.17
C GLU A 221 23.60 16.88 13.52
N GLU A 222 23.83 16.74 12.21
CA GLU A 222 24.82 17.51 11.46
C GLU A 222 24.52 19.02 11.44
N VAL A 223 23.23 19.41 11.40
CA VAL A 223 22.83 20.82 11.40
C VAL A 223 22.69 21.43 12.79
N ALA A 224 22.76 20.65 13.87
CA ALA A 224 22.51 21.12 15.22
C ALA A 224 23.45 22.25 15.64
N GLU A 225 24.75 22.12 15.37
CA GLU A 225 25.73 23.16 15.68
C GLU A 225 25.57 24.40 14.76
N PRO A 226 25.51 24.28 13.42
CA PRO A 226 25.23 25.41 12.54
C PRO A 226 23.97 26.20 12.92
N ALA A 227 22.87 25.52 13.25
CA ALA A 227 21.63 26.13 13.70
C ALA A 227 21.83 26.92 15.01
N ARG A 228 22.53 26.36 15.99
CA ARG A 228 22.86 27.03 17.26
C ARG A 228 23.70 28.29 17.03
N LEU A 229 24.72 28.22 16.18
CA LEU A 229 25.56 29.37 15.83
C LEU A 229 24.72 30.48 15.18
N TYR A 230 23.82 30.12 14.27
CA TYR A 230 22.94 31.07 13.61
C TYR A 230 21.99 31.77 14.59
N LEU A 231 21.37 31.01 15.50
CA LEU A 231 20.50 31.58 16.55
C LEU A 231 21.26 32.50 17.51
N SER A 232 22.50 32.13 17.90
CA SER A 232 23.33 33.00 18.74
C SER A 232 23.70 34.30 18.03
N TRP A 233 24.03 34.23 16.73
CA TRP A 233 24.34 35.39 15.93
C TRP A 233 23.12 36.30 15.76
N LEU A 234 21.93 35.74 15.46
CA LEU A 234 20.69 36.52 15.38
C LEU A 234 20.39 37.24 16.69
N SER A 235 20.63 36.56 17.82
CA SER A 235 20.43 37.14 19.16
C SER A 235 21.39 38.30 19.46
N ALA A 236 22.66 38.20 19.02
CA ALA A 236 23.66 39.25 19.19
C ALA A 236 23.43 40.42 18.23
N ALA A 237 23.10 40.14 16.96
CA ALA A 237 22.74 41.15 15.97
C ALA A 237 21.52 41.97 16.43
N ALA A 238 20.52 41.33 17.04
CA ALA A 238 19.37 42.01 17.63
C ALA A 238 19.73 42.95 18.80
N ARG A 239 20.88 42.73 19.45
CA ARG A 239 21.42 43.58 20.53
C ARG A 239 22.38 44.67 20.02
N ALA A 240 22.56 44.78 18.70
CA ALA A 240 23.53 45.67 18.04
C ALA A 240 25.00 45.39 18.38
N ASP A 241 25.33 44.16 18.79
CA ASP A 241 26.71 43.72 18.95
C ASP A 241 27.29 43.32 17.58
N GLU A 242 28.38 43.95 17.14
CA GLU A 242 29.11 43.55 15.92
C GLU A 242 29.84 42.23 16.17
N GLN A 243 29.23 41.10 15.78
CA GLN A 243 29.87 39.79 15.82
C GLN A 243 30.28 39.27 14.43
N GLU A 244 31.36 38.49 14.44
CA GLU A 244 32.17 38.02 13.32
C GLU A 244 31.36 37.24 12.24
N ARG A 245 31.32 37.79 11.01
CA ARG A 245 30.75 37.16 9.81
C ARG A 245 31.41 35.84 9.34
N PRO A 246 32.73 35.59 9.52
CA PRO A 246 33.38 34.37 9.03
C PRO A 246 32.82 33.06 9.60
N ALA A 247 32.46 33.02 10.90
CA ALA A 247 31.92 31.81 11.54
C ALA A 247 30.55 31.38 10.96
N LEU A 248 29.78 32.33 10.40
CA LEU A 248 28.50 32.04 9.73
C LEU A 248 28.68 31.45 8.34
N GLN A 249 29.72 31.85 7.61
CA GLN A 249 29.98 31.31 6.27
C GLN A 249 30.35 29.83 6.37
N ASP A 250 31.22 29.46 7.31
CA ASP A 250 31.59 28.08 7.56
C ASP A 250 30.39 27.25 8.07
N ALA A 251 29.58 27.82 8.97
CA ALA A 251 28.33 27.18 9.41
C ALA A 251 27.35 26.98 8.24
N GLY A 252 27.19 27.99 7.38
CA GLY A 252 26.33 27.95 6.20
C GLY A 252 26.77 26.89 5.20
N ALA A 253 28.08 26.75 4.96
CA ALA A 253 28.63 25.71 4.09
C ALA A 253 28.35 24.29 4.63
N ARG A 254 28.56 24.06 5.92
CA ARG A 254 28.25 22.77 6.58
C ARG A 254 26.76 22.45 6.53
N ALA A 255 25.91 23.40 6.88
CA ALA A 255 24.46 23.24 6.80
C ALA A 255 23.99 22.95 5.37
N ARG A 256 24.57 23.61 4.36
CA ARG A 256 24.23 23.35 2.95
C ARG A 256 24.60 21.95 2.51
N ALA A 257 25.75 21.44 2.96
CA ALA A 257 26.19 20.08 2.66
C ALA A 257 25.22 19.05 3.26
N ALA A 258 24.88 19.20 4.54
CA ALA A 258 23.94 18.31 5.25
C ALA A 258 22.53 18.34 4.61
N VAL A 259 21.98 19.54 4.36
CA VAL A 259 20.66 19.70 3.72
C VAL A 259 20.66 19.13 2.30
N ARG A 260 21.73 19.32 1.53
CA ARG A 260 21.85 18.71 0.18
C ARG A 260 21.85 17.19 0.25
N ALA A 261 22.67 16.61 1.13
CA ALA A 261 22.73 15.16 1.30
C ALA A 261 21.37 14.59 1.72
N TYR A 262 20.66 15.26 2.63
CA TYR A 262 19.33 14.87 3.07
C TYR A 262 18.27 14.99 1.96
N ARG A 263 18.31 16.07 1.19
CA ARG A 263 17.37 16.33 0.09
C ARG A 263 17.55 15.37 -1.08
N ASP A 264 18.79 14.98 -1.35
CA ASP A 264 19.16 14.10 -2.46
C ASP A 264 19.12 12.61 -2.04
N LEU A 265 18.50 12.30 -0.89
CA LEU A 265 18.28 10.93 -0.42
C LEU A 265 17.56 10.09 -1.49
N PRO A 266 18.16 8.99 -1.97
CA PRO A 266 17.48 8.08 -2.86
C PRO A 266 16.39 7.33 -2.07
N LEU A 267 15.13 7.64 -2.36
CA LEU A 267 14.01 6.85 -1.89
C LEU A 267 13.73 5.74 -2.91
N THR A 268 13.77 4.49 -2.46
CA THR A 268 13.42 3.33 -3.28
C THR A 268 12.00 3.51 -3.83
N ALA A 269 11.85 3.33 -5.14
CA ALA A 269 10.53 3.36 -5.76
C ALA A 269 9.71 2.15 -5.26
N VAL A 270 8.53 2.41 -4.72
CA VAL A 270 7.58 1.35 -4.35
C VAL A 270 6.78 1.01 -5.59
N ALA A 271 7.03 -0.16 -6.16
CA ALA A 271 6.26 -0.70 -7.26
C ALA A 271 5.45 -1.89 -6.77
N CYS A 272 4.19 -1.96 -7.19
CA CYS A 272 3.32 -3.11 -6.95
C CYS A 272 2.62 -3.42 -8.26
N GLY A 273 2.78 -4.64 -8.78
CA GLY A 273 2.12 -5.07 -10.00
C GLY A 273 0.60 -5.01 -9.91
N GLU A 274 -0.08 -5.08 -11.07
CA GLU A 274 -1.54 -5.15 -11.11
C GLU A 274 -2.03 -6.45 -10.48
N HIS A 275 -3.07 -6.36 -9.64
CA HIS A 275 -3.69 -7.55 -9.07
C HIS A 275 -4.49 -8.32 -10.14
N PRO A 276 -4.69 -9.64 -9.99
CA PRO A 276 -5.51 -10.41 -10.91
C PRO A 276 -6.96 -9.91 -10.96
N GLN A 277 -7.62 -10.03 -12.13
CA GLN A 277 -9.01 -9.61 -12.33
C GLN A 277 -9.93 -10.77 -12.75
N LEU A 278 -11.20 -10.71 -12.38
CA LEU A 278 -12.29 -11.55 -12.87
C LEU A 278 -12.42 -11.41 -14.38
N GLY A 279 -12.33 -12.54 -15.08
CA GLY A 279 -12.43 -12.56 -16.55
C GLY A 279 -11.14 -12.16 -17.27
N GLY A 280 -10.11 -11.69 -16.55
CA GLY A 280 -8.77 -11.47 -17.09
C GLY A 280 -8.09 -12.80 -17.42
N GLY A 281 -7.89 -13.06 -18.72
CA GLY A 281 -7.01 -14.13 -19.20
C GLY A 281 -5.57 -13.90 -18.74
N ALA A 282 -4.77 -14.95 -18.68
CA ALA A 282 -3.32 -14.81 -18.49
C ALA A 282 -2.78 -13.92 -19.63
N GLY A 283 -2.35 -12.71 -19.27
CA GLY A 283 -1.38 -11.96 -20.05
C GLY A 283 0.00 -12.50 -19.75
#